data_AF-A0A101K0I8-F1
#
_entry.id   AF-A0A101K0I8-F1
#
_cell.length_a   1.000
_cell.length_b   1.000
_cell.length_c   1.000
_cell.angle_alpha   90.00
_cell.angle_beta   90.00
_cell.angle_gamma   90.00
#
_symmetry.space_group_name_H-M   'P 1'
#
loop_
_entity.id
_entity.type
_entity.pdbx_description
1 polymer ?
#
loop_
_entity_poly.entity_id
_entity_poly.type
_entity_poly.pdbx_seq_one_letter_code
_entity_poly.pdbx_strand_id
1 'polypeptide(L)' 'MLVKLSDPMQREIEATVRLKAGESRVLDVFAVAEEVQLRFQDANVALEDIAALVARLGAQSGCALELDGA' A
#
# COMPACT_ATOMS: atom_id res chain seq x y z
N MET A 1 12.70 6.19 9.68
CA MET A 1 12.09 7.53 9.59
C MET A 1 10.99 7.38 8.55
N LEU A 2 9.71 7.33 8.94
CA LEU A 2 8.62 7.20 7.97
C LEU A 2 8.61 8.48 7.13
N VAL A 3 8.95 8.36 5.84
CA VAL A 3 8.81 9.49 4.93
C VAL A 3 7.34 9.90 4.94
N LYS A 4 7.09 11.19 5.12
CA LYS A 4 5.73 11.71 5.19
C LYS A 4 5.17 11.71 3.76
N LEU A 5 4.50 10.62 3.40
CA LEU A 5 3.80 10.47 2.12
C LEU A 5 2.83 11.65 1.94
N SER A 6 2.76 12.20 0.74
CA SER A 6 1.84 13.31 0.44
C SER A 6 0.38 12.88 0.70
N ASP A 7 -0.46 13.79 1.19
CA ASP A 7 -1.91 13.55 1.38
C ASP A 7 -2.61 12.85 0.19
N PRO A 8 -2.39 13.24 -1.09
CA PRO A 8 -2.99 12.52 -2.22
C PRO A 8 -2.52 11.06 -2.33
N MET A 9 -1.27 10.79 -2.01
CA MET A 9 -0.70 9.43 -2.05
C MET A 9 -1.27 8.58 -0.92
N GLN A 10 -1.40 9.12 0.29
CA GLN A 10 -2.01 8.40 1.41
C GLN A 10 -3.46 8.01 1.10
N ARG A 11 -4.25 8.94 0.55
CA ARG A 11 -5.65 8.67 0.16
C ARG A 11 -5.75 7.59 -0.92
N GLU A 12 -4.84 7.60 -1.89
CA GLU A 12 -4.82 6.58 -2.94
C GLU A 12 -4.46 5.19 -2.37
N ILE A 13 -3.49 5.14 -1.46
CA ILE A 13 -3.13 3.90 -0.75
C ILE A 13 -4.33 3.38 0.03
N GLU A 14 -5.01 4.23 0.79
CA GLU A 14 -6.21 3.87 1.55
C GLU A 14 -7.34 3.34 0.65
N ALA A 15 -7.61 4.01 -0.46
CA ALA A 15 -8.62 3.58 -1.42
C ALA A 15 -8.28 2.22 -2.03
N THR A 16 -7.02 2.03 -2.44
CA THR A 16 -6.55 0.79 -3.08
C THR A 16 -6.58 -0.38 -2.10
N VAL A 17 -6.08 -0.18 -0.87
CA VAL A 17 -6.14 -1.20 0.19
C VAL A 17 -7.57 -1.59 0.49
N ARG A 18 -8.48 -0.63 0.61
CA ARG A 18 -9.90 -0.90 0.91
C ARG A 18 -10.58 -1.67 -0.21
N LEU A 19 -10.26 -1.36 -1.47
CA LEU A 19 -10.77 -2.09 -2.63
C LEU A 19 -10.29 -3.54 -2.60
N LYS A 20 -8.97 -3.76 -2.50
CA LYS A 20 -8.36 -5.10 -2.48
C LYS A 20 -8.82 -5.93 -1.27
N ALA A 21 -8.98 -5.30 -0.11
CA ALA A 21 -9.54 -5.91 1.09
C ALA A 21 -11.01 -6.34 0.93
N GLY A 22 -11.78 -5.65 0.09
CA GLY A 22 -13.14 -6.03 -0.27
C GLY A 22 -13.20 -7.20 -1.25
N GLU A 23 -12.19 -7.35 -2.11
CA GLU A 23 -12.10 -8.39 -3.13
C GLU A 23 -11.46 -9.69 -2.61
N SER A 24 -10.49 -9.59 -1.71
CA SER A 24 -9.70 -10.72 -1.20
C SER A 24 -9.44 -10.60 0.30
N ARG A 25 -9.33 -11.76 0.97
CA ARG A 25 -8.91 -11.84 2.38
C ARG A 25 -7.39 -11.74 2.56
N VAL A 26 -6.64 -11.87 1.46
CA VAL A 26 -5.18 -11.75 1.43
C VAL A 26 -4.83 -10.49 0.63
N LEU A 27 -4.00 -9.64 1.22
CA LEU A 27 -3.50 -8.40 0.61
C LEU A 27 -2.00 -8.55 0.36
N ASP A 28 -1.62 -8.56 -0.91
CA ASP A 28 -0.22 -8.45 -1.32
C ASP A 28 0.24 -7.00 -1.12
N VAL A 29 1.17 -6.82 -0.17
CA VAL A 29 1.67 -5.52 0.23
C VAL A 29 2.54 -4.91 -0.87
N PHE A 30 3.38 -5.71 -1.52
CA PHE A 30 4.32 -5.23 -2.51
C PHE A 30 3.62 -4.93 -3.83
N ALA A 31 2.70 -5.79 -4.29
CA ALA A 31 1.93 -5.51 -5.49
C ALA A 31 1.11 -4.21 -5.38
N VAL A 32 0.48 -3.97 -4.22
CA VAL A 32 -0.25 -2.71 -3.98
C VAL A 32 0.70 -1.52 -3.90
N ALA A 33 1.86 -1.68 -3.26
CA ALA A 33 2.85 -0.61 -3.19
C ALA A 33 3.40 -0.24 -4.58
N GLU A 34 3.66 -1.21 -5.45
CA GLU A 34 4.11 -1.00 -6.83
C GLU A 34 3.03 -0.30 -7.66
N GLU A 35 1.76 -0.73 -7.54
CA GLU A 35 0.62 -0.11 -8.24
C GLU A 35 0.50 1.38 -7.89
N VAL A 36 0.66 1.71 -6.61
CA VAL A 36 0.65 3.11 -6.15
C VAL A 36 1.91 3.85 -6.60
N GLN A 37 3.09 3.24 -6.48
CA GLN A 37 4.34 3.90 -6.87
C GLN A 37 4.33 4.27 -8.35
N LEU A 38 3.78 3.42 -9.22
CA LEU A 38 3.59 3.72 -10.66
C LEU A 38 2.72 4.96 -10.89
N ARG A 39 1.68 5.16 -10.08
CA ARG A 39 0.80 6.36 -10.17
C ARG A 39 1.49 7.63 -9.65
N PHE A 40 2.53 7.50 -8.83
CA PHE A 40 3.27 8.60 -8.22
C PHE A 40 4.78 8.53 -8.50
N GLN A 41 5.17 8.05 -9.68
CA GLN A 41 6.58 7.88 -10.06
C GLN A 41 7.41 9.17 -9.89
N ASP A 42 6.78 10.35 -10.05
CA ASP A 42 7.41 11.66 -9.89
C ASP A 42 7.65 12.07 -8.43
N ALA A 43 7.10 11.35 -7.44
CA ALA A 43 7.15 11.75 -6.04
C ALA A 43 8.46 11.37 -5.33
N ASN A 44 9.37 10.64 -5.98
CA ASN A 44 10.64 10.15 -5.44
C ASN A 44 10.48 9.49 -4.05
N VAL A 45 9.45 8.66 -3.90
CA VAL A 45 9.12 7.95 -2.67
C VAL A 45 9.63 6.51 -2.77
N ALA A 46 10.29 6.05 -1.71
CA ALA A 46 10.78 4.69 -1.60
C ALA A 46 9.60 3.70 -1.54
N LEU A 47 9.74 2.56 -2.22
CA LEU A 47 8.69 1.54 -2.25
C LEU A 47 8.39 1.02 -0.84
N GLU A 48 9.42 0.95 0.01
CA GLU A 48 9.29 0.50 1.40
C GLU A 48 8.42 1.42 2.26
N ASP A 49 8.44 2.74 2.03
CA ASP A 49 7.58 3.68 2.75
C ASP A 49 6.10 3.49 2.37
N ILE A 50 5.83 3.22 1.09
CA ILE A 50 4.49 2.90 0.59
C ILE A 50 4.03 1.56 1.16
N ALA A 51 4.87 0.52 1.07
CA ALA A 51 4.60 -0.81 1.59
C ALA A 51 4.33 -0.79 3.11
N ALA A 52 5.06 0.00 3.89
CA ALA A 52 4.81 0.16 5.31
C ALA A 52 3.41 0.73 5.60
N LEU A 53 2.94 1.69 4.81
CA LEU A 53 1.59 2.24 4.95
C LEU A 53 0.52 1.22 4.50
N VAL A 54 0.75 0.53 3.38
CA VAL A 54 -0.13 -0.53 2.87
C VAL A 54 -0.31 -1.64 3.92
N ALA A 55 0.79 -2.17 4.47
CA ALA A 55 0.75 -3.20 5.51
C ALA A 55 -0.02 -2.73 6.74
N ARG A 56 0.21 -1.48 7.18
CA ARG A 56 -0.50 -0.90 8.33
C ARG A 56 -2.00 -0.79 8.08
N LEU A 57 -2.42 -0.41 6.87
CA LEU A 57 -3.84 -0.29 6.53
C LEU A 57 -4.51 -1.66 6.30
N GLY A 58 -3.81 -2.60 5.69
CA GLY A 58 -4.28 -3.97 5.49
C GLY A 58 -4.49 -4.69 6.83
N ALA A 59 -3.56 -4.55 7.77
CA ALA A 59 -3.69 -5.08 9.13
C ALA A 59 -4.91 -4.49 9.86
N GLN A 60 -5.17 -3.19 9.71
CA GLN A 60 -6.35 -2.54 10.29
C GLN A 60 -7.67 -3.00 9.64
N SER A 61 -7.63 -3.44 8.39
CA SER A 61 -8.79 -3.94 7.65
C SER A 61 -9.10 -5.41 7.95
N GLY A 62 -8.24 -6.10 8.72
CA GLY A 62 -8.40 -7.51 9.07
C GLY A 62 -8.00 -8.47 7.95
N CYS A 63 -7.26 -8.00 6.94
CA CYS A 63 -6.71 -8.85 5.88
C CYS A 63 -5.44 -9.55 6.35
N ALA A 64 -5.23 -10.77 5.86
CA ALA A 64 -3.91 -11.41 5.94
C ALA A 64 -2.96 -10.68 4.99
N LEU A 65 -1.74 -10.37 5.47
CA LEU A 65 -0.74 -9.68 4.67
C LEU A 65 0.19 -10.71 4.02
N GLU A 66 0.31 -10.62 2.70
CA GLU A 66 1.35 -11.32 1.94
C GLU A 66 2.52 -10.37 1.72
N LEU A 67 3.71 -10.80 2.17
CA LEU A 67 4.95 -10.04 2.14
C LEU A 67 6.00 -10.67 1.22
N ASP A 68 5.68 -11.81 0.60
CA ASP A 68 6.59 -12.57 -0.25
C ASP A 68 5.91 -12.70 -1.61
N GLY A 69 6.42 -11.99 -2.62
CA GLY A 69 5.97 -12.10 -4.00
C GLY A 69 6.61 -13.32 -4.62
N ALA A 70 5.81 -14.35 -4.90
CA ALA A 70 6.24 -15.57 -5.60
C ALA A 70 6.26 -15.39 -7.12
#